data_AF-A0AAE3X9Q3-F1
#
_entry.id   AF-A0AAE3X9Q3-F1
#
_cell.length_a   1.000
_cell.length_b   1.000
_cell.length_c   1.000
_cell.angle_alpha   90.00
_cell.angle_beta   90.00
_cell.angle_gamma   90.00
#
_symmetry.space_group_name_H-M   'P 1'
#
loop_
_entity.id
_entity.type
_entity.pdbx_description
1 polymer ?
#
loop_
_entity_poly.entity_id
_entity_poly.type
_entity_poly.pdbx_seq_one_letter_code
_entity_poly.pdbx_strand_id
1 'polypeptide(L)'
;MRHPALLLTLALSFMSAAHAQPKAQQLAVFKVAALASATITPATLLASGARAETVTIPADYLYKRDLRVRAYDLDAFLKARIPDIENLAAQGAQVMFWCRDGYAPMAKLSDLLGRGGLIAVADTDAPDGVQWPNAPYKTSVLTAPEIGNYVVWRAAQFPAKPQPWGLETIYVLPAGTALKK
;
A
#
# COMPACT_ATOMS: atom_id res chain seq x y z
N MET A 1 -31.95 -24.12 65.21
CA MET A 1 -32.65 -23.90 63.91
C MET A 1 -31.84 -22.89 63.09
N ARG A 2 -31.72 -23.16 61.77
CA ARG A 2 -31.03 -22.39 60.70
C ARG A 2 -29.55 -22.76 60.41
N HIS A 3 -29.39 -23.71 59.47
CA HIS A 3 -28.35 -23.72 58.42
C HIS A 3 -28.66 -22.65 57.35
N PRO A 4 -27.91 -22.51 56.24
CA PRO A 4 -26.45 -22.43 56.01
C PRO A 4 -26.11 -21.25 55.05
N ALA A 5 -24.85 -21.01 54.71
CA ALA A 5 -24.50 -20.39 53.42
C ALA A 5 -23.10 -20.82 52.96
N LEU A 6 -23.11 -21.82 52.07
CA LEU A 6 -22.02 -22.20 51.19
C LEU A 6 -21.67 -21.01 50.28
N LEU A 7 -20.42 -20.54 50.29
CA LEU A 7 -19.89 -19.64 49.27
C LEU A 7 -18.94 -20.45 48.38
N LEU A 8 -19.51 -21.00 47.31
CA LEU A 8 -18.78 -21.66 46.23
C LEU A 8 -18.21 -20.57 45.32
N THR A 9 -16.92 -20.28 45.44
CA THR A 9 -16.21 -19.37 44.54
C THR A 9 -16.01 -20.04 43.19
N LEU A 10 -16.85 -19.68 42.22
CA LEU A 10 -16.71 -20.09 40.82
C LEU A 10 -15.54 -19.30 40.20
N ALA A 11 -14.36 -19.91 40.11
CA ALA A 11 -13.26 -19.36 39.33
C ALA A 11 -13.56 -19.52 37.83
N LEU A 12 -14.08 -18.46 37.22
CA LEU A 12 -14.17 -18.33 35.76
C LEU A 12 -12.76 -18.10 35.20
N SER A 13 -12.10 -19.21 34.88
CA SER A 13 -10.90 -19.22 34.06
C SER A 13 -11.26 -18.76 32.64
N PHE A 14 -11.17 -17.46 32.38
CA PHE A 14 -11.13 -16.95 31.00
C PHE A 14 -9.81 -17.39 30.37
N MET A 15 -9.78 -18.61 29.83
CA MET A 15 -8.77 -18.97 28.84
C MET A 15 -9.02 -18.10 27.61
N SER A 16 -8.32 -16.98 27.52
CA SER A 16 -8.21 -16.22 26.27
C SER A 16 -7.46 -17.09 25.27
N ALA A 17 -8.21 -17.90 24.51
CA ALA A 17 -7.71 -18.51 23.31
C ALA A 17 -7.43 -17.37 22.31
N ALA A 18 -6.18 -16.93 22.28
CA ALA A 18 -5.66 -15.98 21.29
C ALA A 18 -5.73 -16.63 19.91
N HIS A 19 -6.91 -16.62 19.29
CA HIS A 19 -7.08 -16.99 17.90
C HIS A 19 -6.35 -15.93 17.07
N ALA A 20 -5.33 -16.35 16.34
CA ALA A 20 -4.66 -15.51 15.37
C ALA A 20 -5.72 -14.94 14.42
N GLN A 21 -5.88 -13.62 14.40
CA GLN A 21 -6.87 -12.97 13.52
C GLN A 21 -6.50 -13.28 12.06
N PRO A 22 -7.46 -13.77 11.24
CA PRO A 22 -7.29 -13.89 9.80
C PRO A 22 -6.71 -12.61 9.19
N LYS A 23 -5.78 -12.75 8.23
CA LYS A 23 -5.11 -11.63 7.56
C LYS A 23 -6.09 -10.56 7.04
N ALA A 24 -7.23 -10.96 6.50
CA ALA A 24 -8.26 -10.04 6.03
C ALA A 24 -8.84 -9.15 7.15
N GLN A 25 -9.04 -9.73 8.35
CA GLN A 25 -9.51 -8.98 9.51
C GLN A 25 -8.42 -8.01 10.01
N GLN A 26 -7.15 -8.43 10.02
CA GLN A 26 -6.04 -7.53 10.38
C GLN A 26 -5.95 -6.33 9.43
N LEU A 27 -6.06 -6.57 8.12
CA LEU A 27 -6.05 -5.51 7.10
C LEU A 27 -7.24 -4.56 7.26
N ALA A 28 -8.42 -5.08 7.62
CA ALA A 28 -9.58 -4.25 7.94
C ALA A 28 -9.32 -3.36 9.17
N VAL A 29 -8.75 -3.93 10.24
CA VAL A 29 -8.35 -3.17 11.43
C VAL A 29 -7.34 -2.08 11.08
N PHE A 30 -6.35 -2.37 10.24
CA PHE A 30 -5.36 -1.36 9.83
C PHE A 30 -5.98 -0.21 9.04
N LYS A 31 -6.95 -0.49 8.17
CA LYS A 31 -7.66 0.58 7.45
C LYS A 31 -8.42 1.50 8.41
N VAL A 32 -9.03 0.95 9.46
CA VAL A 32 -9.74 1.73 10.49
C VAL A 32 -8.77 2.50 11.38
N ALA A 33 -7.63 1.89 11.72
CA ALA A 33 -6.59 2.49 12.57
C ALA A 33 -5.63 3.41 11.82
N ALA A 34 -5.83 3.63 10.52
CA ALA A 34 -4.96 4.46 9.71
C ALA A 34 -5.00 5.92 10.19
N LEU A 35 -3.82 6.50 10.35
CA LEU A 35 -3.65 7.92 10.70
C LEU A 35 -4.10 8.83 9.55
N ALA A 36 -3.93 8.36 8.31
CA ALA A 36 -4.39 9.03 7.11
C ALA A 36 -4.57 8.03 5.96
N SER A 37 -5.29 8.45 4.92
CA SER A 37 -5.37 7.69 3.67
C SER A 37 -5.47 8.60 2.46
N ALA A 38 -4.97 8.11 1.32
CA ALA A 38 -5.01 8.80 0.05
C ALA A 38 -5.46 7.82 -1.05
N THR A 39 -6.69 7.99 -1.53
CA THR A 39 -7.20 7.25 -2.69
C THR A 39 -6.60 7.81 -3.98
N ILE A 40 -6.18 6.92 -4.87
CA ILE A 40 -5.60 7.26 -6.16
C ILE A 40 -6.68 7.20 -7.23
N THR A 41 -7.01 8.38 -7.76
CA THR A 41 -7.90 8.56 -8.90
C THR A 41 -7.27 9.58 -9.85
N PRO A 42 -7.71 9.66 -11.12
CA PRO A 42 -7.24 10.71 -12.02
C PRO A 42 -7.39 12.12 -11.41
N ALA A 43 -8.50 12.37 -10.70
CA ALA A 43 -8.74 13.65 -10.05
C ALA A 43 -7.77 13.92 -8.89
N THR A 44 -7.47 12.94 -8.03
CA THR A 44 -6.55 13.16 -6.90
C THR A 44 -5.10 13.27 -7.35
N LEU A 45 -4.72 12.59 -8.44
CA LEU A 45 -3.41 12.74 -9.07
C LEU A 45 -3.24 14.14 -9.67
N LEU A 46 -4.24 14.66 -10.40
CA LEU A 46 -4.21 16.03 -10.92
C LEU A 46 -4.21 17.07 -9.80
N ALA A 47 -4.99 16.85 -8.74
CA ALA A 47 -5.06 17.74 -7.59
C ALA A 47 -3.76 17.77 -6.74
N SER A 48 -2.79 16.88 -7.01
CA SER A 48 -1.47 16.95 -6.36
C SER A 48 -0.65 18.17 -6.78
N GLY A 49 -1.03 18.85 -7.86
CA GLY A 49 -0.31 19.98 -8.43
C GLY A 49 0.94 19.60 -9.23
N ALA A 50 1.40 18.34 -9.13
CA ALA A 50 2.48 17.81 -9.96
C ALA A 50 1.94 17.41 -11.33
N ARG A 51 2.62 17.85 -12.40
CA ARG A 51 2.34 17.36 -13.75
C ARG A 51 2.88 15.95 -13.88
N ALA A 52 2.15 15.10 -14.60
CA ALA A 52 2.70 13.82 -15.00
C ALA A 52 3.94 14.03 -15.87
N GLU A 53 4.97 13.23 -15.64
CA GLU A 53 6.21 13.20 -16.41
C GLU A 53 6.38 11.85 -17.10
N THR A 54 7.22 11.84 -18.14
CA THR A 54 7.64 10.60 -18.80
C THR A 54 9.01 10.19 -18.28
N VAL A 55 9.13 8.98 -17.74
CA VAL A 55 10.35 8.47 -17.12
C VAL A 55 10.62 7.05 -17.61
N THR A 56 11.87 6.74 -17.92
CA THR A 56 12.27 5.35 -18.18
C THR A 56 12.68 4.68 -16.87
N ILE A 57 12.01 3.59 -16.54
CA ILE A 57 12.35 2.70 -15.43
C ILE A 57 13.16 1.54 -16.00
N PRO A 58 14.45 1.41 -15.66
CA PRO A 58 15.29 0.35 -16.21
C PRO A 58 14.88 -1.01 -15.64
N ALA A 59 14.91 -2.04 -16.49
CA ALA A 59 14.69 -3.44 -16.11
C ALA A 59 13.50 -3.65 -15.15
N ASP A 60 12.34 -3.10 -15.51
CA ASP A 60 11.13 -3.12 -14.70
C ASP A 60 10.77 -4.53 -14.20
N TYR A 61 10.30 -4.61 -12.95
CA TYR A 61 10.03 -5.89 -12.31
C TYR A 61 8.88 -6.66 -12.96
N LEU A 62 7.82 -5.98 -13.42
CA LEU A 62 6.67 -6.65 -14.00
C LEU A 62 6.94 -7.01 -15.46
N TYR A 63 7.46 -6.08 -16.25
CA TYR A 63 7.64 -6.25 -17.70
C TYR A 63 8.99 -6.82 -18.12
N LYS A 64 9.98 -6.89 -17.22
CA LYS A 64 11.34 -7.43 -17.46
C LYS A 64 12.08 -6.74 -18.61
N ARG A 65 11.82 -5.46 -18.81
CA ARG A 65 12.47 -4.59 -19.80
C ARG A 65 12.52 -3.16 -19.27
N ASP A 66 13.22 -2.29 -19.98
CA ASP A 66 13.08 -0.86 -19.76
C ASP A 66 11.64 -0.44 -20.07
N LEU A 67 11.03 0.22 -19.10
CA LEU A 67 9.62 0.63 -19.15
C LEU A 67 9.54 2.14 -19.12
N ARG A 68 9.09 2.74 -20.23
CA ARG A 68 8.87 4.18 -20.32
C ARG A 68 7.47 4.49 -19.82
N VAL A 69 7.37 5.04 -18.61
CA VAL A 69 6.08 5.30 -17.95
C VAL A 69 5.71 6.77 -18.00
N ARG A 70 4.41 7.04 -18.08
CA ARG A 70 3.84 8.31 -17.65
C ARG A 70 3.49 8.19 -16.17
N ALA A 71 4.06 9.04 -15.33
CA ALA A 71 3.96 8.90 -13.88
C ALA A 71 3.83 10.24 -13.16
N TYR A 72 3.26 10.20 -11.95
CA TYR A 72 3.23 11.30 -11.00
C TYR A 72 4.25 11.04 -9.88
N ASP A 73 4.84 12.11 -9.35
CA ASP A 73 5.75 12.00 -8.21
C ASP A 73 4.99 11.55 -6.95
N LEU A 74 5.46 10.46 -6.32
CA LEU A 74 4.80 9.88 -5.15
C LEU A 74 4.87 10.83 -3.95
N ASP A 75 5.98 11.54 -3.78
CA ASP A 75 6.15 12.45 -2.64
C ASP A 75 5.24 13.65 -2.77
N ALA A 76 5.15 14.25 -3.95
CA ALA A 76 4.23 15.34 -4.24
C ALA A 76 2.78 14.91 -4.02
N PHE A 77 2.39 13.72 -4.49
CA PHE A 77 1.06 13.17 -4.23
C PHE A 77 0.79 13.00 -2.73
N LEU A 78 1.70 12.37 -1.99
CA LEU A 78 1.53 12.14 -0.56
C LEU A 78 1.44 13.46 0.22
N LYS A 79 2.32 14.42 -0.06
CA LYS A 79 2.31 15.76 0.58
C LYS A 79 1.02 16.53 0.29
N ALA A 80 0.47 16.41 -0.91
CA ALA A 80 -0.78 17.07 -1.26
C ALA A 80 -2.02 16.42 -0.64
N ARG A 81 -1.96 15.12 -0.31
CA ARG A 81 -3.11 14.35 0.18
C ARG A 81 -3.11 14.10 1.68
N ILE A 82 -1.94 14.10 2.31
CA ILE A 82 -1.76 13.76 3.72
C ILE A 82 -1.00 14.91 4.39
N PRO A 83 -1.71 15.78 5.12
CA PRO A 83 -1.06 16.80 5.93
C PRO A 83 -0.05 16.18 6.91
N ASP A 84 1.03 16.89 7.20
CA ASP A 84 2.05 16.51 8.20
C ASP A 84 2.79 15.18 7.91
N ILE A 85 2.81 14.73 6.65
CA ILE A 85 3.40 13.45 6.25
C ILE A 85 4.89 13.31 6.65
N GLU A 86 5.64 14.40 6.68
CA GLU A 86 7.07 14.40 7.04
C GLU A 86 7.27 14.12 8.54
N ASN A 87 6.43 14.70 9.40
CA ASN A 87 6.46 14.43 10.84
C ASN A 87 5.99 13.01 11.14
N LEU A 88 4.95 12.53 10.45
CA LEU A 88 4.52 11.12 10.54
C LEU A 88 5.68 10.17 10.18
N ALA A 89 6.46 10.50 9.14
CA ALA A 89 7.63 9.72 8.77
C ALA A 89 8.71 9.73 9.86
N ALA A 90 8.98 10.90 10.45
CA ALA A 90 9.92 11.06 11.56
C ALA A 90 9.51 10.27 12.81
N GLN A 91 8.20 10.15 13.06
CA GLN A 91 7.64 9.34 14.15
C GLN A 91 7.63 7.83 13.86
N GLY A 92 8.13 7.41 12.70
CA GLY A 92 8.22 6.00 12.33
C GLY A 92 6.91 5.39 11.83
N ALA A 93 5.97 6.22 11.36
CA ALA A 93 4.76 5.75 10.70
C ALA A 93 5.09 4.81 9.53
N GLN A 94 4.14 3.94 9.22
CA GLN A 94 4.26 3.00 8.12
C GLN A 94 3.30 3.33 7.00
N VAL A 95 3.59 2.85 5.81
CA VAL A 95 2.70 2.89 4.66
C VAL A 95 2.20 1.50 4.37
N MET A 96 0.91 1.39 4.07
CA MET A 96 0.30 0.22 3.44
C MET A 96 -0.26 0.62 2.08
N PHE A 97 0.26 -0.01 1.03
CA PHE A 97 -0.23 0.16 -0.33
C PHE A 97 -1.37 -0.82 -0.60
N TRP A 98 -2.61 -0.37 -0.64
CA TRP A 98 -3.76 -1.23 -0.88
C TRP A 98 -4.03 -1.42 -2.38
N CYS A 99 -3.86 -2.65 -2.85
CA CYS A 99 -4.10 -3.04 -4.23
C CYS A 99 -5.49 -3.64 -4.42
N ARG A 100 -6.01 -3.53 -5.66
CA ARG A 100 -7.31 -4.07 -6.08
C ARG A 100 -7.48 -5.55 -5.79
N ASP A 101 -6.42 -6.34 -5.92
CA ASP A 101 -6.41 -7.79 -5.69
C ASP A 101 -6.30 -8.18 -4.20
N GLY A 102 -6.32 -7.19 -3.29
CA GLY A 102 -6.14 -7.37 -1.85
C GLY A 102 -4.68 -7.54 -1.42
N TYR A 103 -3.71 -7.43 -2.34
CA TYR A 103 -2.31 -7.29 -1.98
C TYR A 103 -2.09 -5.98 -1.22
N ALA A 104 -1.28 -6.03 -0.16
CA ALA A 104 -1.11 -4.92 0.78
C ALA A 104 0.32 -4.86 1.33
N PRO A 105 1.35 -4.60 0.50
CA PRO A 105 2.71 -4.49 1.00
C PRO A 105 2.84 -3.28 1.92
N MET A 106 3.66 -3.46 2.96
CA MET A 106 3.93 -2.45 3.96
C MET A 106 5.41 -2.10 4.01
N ALA A 107 5.73 -0.83 4.31
CA ALA A 107 7.08 -0.34 4.51
C ALA A 107 7.07 0.85 5.47
N LYS A 108 8.22 1.22 6.05
CA LYS A 108 8.32 2.47 6.81
C LYS A 108 8.16 3.65 5.86
N LEU A 109 7.43 4.67 6.29
CA LEU A 109 7.21 5.87 5.48
C LEU A 109 8.54 6.60 5.17
N SER A 110 9.49 6.60 6.11
CA SER A 110 10.82 7.19 5.95
C SER A 110 11.73 6.48 4.93
N ASP A 111 11.46 5.22 4.61
CA ASP A 111 12.19 4.48 3.57
C ASP A 111 11.67 4.81 2.15
N LEU A 112 10.51 5.50 2.08
CA LEU A 112 9.80 5.83 0.85
C LEU A 112 9.92 7.32 0.50
N LEU A 113 9.60 8.21 1.44
CA LEU A 113 9.60 9.67 1.22
C LEU A 113 11.00 10.19 0.87
N GLY A 114 11.06 11.06 -0.13
CA GLY A 114 12.29 11.69 -0.59
C GLY A 114 13.18 10.75 -1.42
N ARG A 115 12.67 9.58 -1.81
CA ARG A 115 13.48 8.52 -2.42
C ARG A 115 13.10 8.19 -3.85
N GLY A 116 12.45 9.12 -4.55
CA GLY A 116 12.16 9.03 -5.98
C GLY A 116 11.15 7.95 -6.35
N GLY A 117 10.12 7.78 -5.51
CA GLY A 117 8.97 6.94 -5.83
C GLY A 117 8.06 7.64 -6.84
N LEU A 118 7.43 6.85 -7.70
CA LEU A 118 6.55 7.32 -8.76
C LEU A 118 5.27 6.50 -8.77
N ILE A 119 4.13 7.15 -9.05
CA ILE A 119 2.87 6.50 -9.37
C ILE A 119 2.74 6.50 -10.89
N ALA A 120 3.16 5.42 -11.53
CA ALA A 120 3.00 5.21 -12.95
C ALA A 120 1.54 4.89 -13.29
N VAL A 121 1.02 5.52 -14.33
CA VAL A 121 -0.36 5.40 -14.77
C VAL A 121 -0.51 4.85 -16.19
N ALA A 122 0.56 4.81 -16.97
CA ALA A 122 0.56 4.20 -18.29
C ALA A 122 1.98 3.87 -18.73
N ASP A 123 2.11 2.90 -19.61
CA ASP A 123 3.28 2.71 -20.46
C ASP A 123 3.13 3.59 -21.70
N THR A 124 4.10 4.48 -21.93
CA THR A 124 4.06 5.40 -23.08
C THR A 124 4.50 4.76 -24.39
N ASP A 125 5.11 3.57 -24.33
CA ASP A 125 5.47 2.80 -25.52
C ASP A 125 4.37 1.78 -25.89
N ALA A 126 3.26 1.75 -25.16
CA ALA A 126 2.12 0.91 -25.47
C ALA A 126 1.40 1.37 -26.76
N PRO A 127 0.74 0.45 -27.50
CA PRO A 127 -0.06 0.82 -28.66
C PRO A 127 -1.16 1.84 -28.35
N ASP A 128 -1.59 2.59 -29.36
CA ASP A 128 -2.66 3.59 -29.20
C ASP A 128 -3.92 2.96 -28.59
N GLY A 129 -4.48 3.66 -27.59
CA GLY A 129 -5.65 3.19 -26.83
C GLY A 129 -5.34 2.12 -25.78
N VAL A 130 -4.10 1.64 -25.68
CA VAL A 130 -3.66 0.70 -24.65
C VAL A 130 -2.92 1.45 -23.54
N GLN A 131 -3.47 1.45 -22.33
CA GLN A 131 -2.84 2.09 -21.18
C GLN A 131 -1.64 1.29 -20.66
N TRP A 132 -1.79 -0.03 -20.64
CA TRP A 132 -0.78 -0.99 -20.21
C TRP A 132 -0.86 -2.23 -21.10
N PRO A 133 0.25 -2.70 -21.69
CA PRO A 133 0.28 -4.01 -22.32
C PRO A 133 -0.02 -5.12 -21.31
N ASN A 134 -0.58 -6.23 -21.77
CA ASN A 134 -0.76 -7.39 -20.90
C ASN A 134 0.59 -7.88 -20.37
N ALA A 135 0.66 -8.21 -19.08
CA ALA A 135 1.89 -8.64 -18.42
C ALA A 135 1.73 -10.06 -17.84
N PRO A 136 2.56 -11.04 -18.24
CA PRO A 136 2.59 -12.35 -17.59
C PRO A 136 3.03 -12.20 -16.12
N TYR A 137 2.27 -12.77 -15.20
CA TYR A 137 2.63 -12.80 -13.79
C TYR A 137 2.28 -14.14 -13.15
N LYS A 138 3.32 -14.87 -12.71
CA LYS A 138 3.18 -16.23 -12.18
C LYS A 138 2.42 -17.14 -13.17
N THR A 139 1.20 -17.53 -12.82
CA THR A 139 0.33 -18.42 -13.60
C THR A 139 -0.81 -17.69 -14.30
N SER A 140 -0.85 -16.35 -14.24
CA SER A 140 -1.89 -15.53 -14.86
C SER A 140 -1.29 -14.47 -15.78
N VAL A 141 -2.16 -13.79 -16.53
CA VAL A 141 -1.83 -12.60 -17.32
C VAL A 141 -2.59 -11.44 -16.71
N LEU A 142 -1.88 -10.39 -16.34
CA LEU A 142 -2.46 -9.14 -15.86
C LEU A 142 -2.85 -8.28 -17.06
N THR A 143 -4.08 -7.82 -17.04
CA THR A 143 -4.65 -6.86 -18.00
C THR A 143 -4.47 -5.43 -17.52
N ALA A 144 -4.67 -4.45 -18.40
CA ALA A 144 -4.49 -3.04 -18.05
C ALA A 144 -5.27 -2.57 -16.80
N PRO A 145 -6.54 -2.96 -16.57
CA PRO A 145 -7.26 -2.60 -15.35
C PRO A 145 -6.70 -3.22 -14.07
N GLU A 146 -6.09 -4.41 -14.18
CA GLU A 146 -5.46 -5.11 -13.05
C GLU A 146 -4.10 -4.48 -12.70
N ILE A 147 -3.37 -4.00 -13.71
CA ILE A 147 -2.11 -3.25 -13.53
C ILE A 147 -2.39 -1.85 -12.97
N GLY A 148 -3.42 -1.16 -13.47
CA GLY A 148 -3.95 0.08 -12.89
C GLY A 148 -2.86 1.13 -12.59
N ASN A 149 -2.82 1.63 -11.36
CA ASN A 149 -1.72 2.47 -10.90
C ASN A 149 -0.58 1.57 -10.38
N TYR A 150 0.64 1.87 -10.82
CA TYR A 150 1.83 1.07 -10.51
C TYR A 150 2.88 1.93 -9.79
N VAL A 151 3.29 1.51 -8.59
CA VAL A 151 4.42 2.15 -7.89
C VAL A 151 5.74 1.63 -8.46
N VAL A 152 6.52 2.55 -9.00
CA VAL A 152 7.87 2.31 -9.51
C VAL A 152 8.86 3.29 -8.87
N TRP A 153 10.15 3.07 -9.04
CA TRP A 153 11.19 3.88 -8.40
C TRP A 153 12.27 4.22 -9.40
N ARG A 154 12.76 5.47 -9.37
CA ARG A 154 13.81 5.92 -10.28
C ARG A 154 15.15 5.20 -10.09
N ALA A 155 15.50 4.92 -8.82
CA ALA A 155 16.84 4.46 -8.43
C ALA A 155 16.82 3.17 -7.60
N ALA A 156 15.65 2.52 -7.45
CA ALA A 156 15.52 1.30 -6.67
C ALA A 156 14.67 0.28 -7.43
N GLN A 157 14.89 -0.99 -7.16
CA GLN A 157 14.11 -2.07 -7.76
C GLN A 157 13.53 -2.99 -6.69
N PHE A 158 12.52 -3.77 -7.05
CA PHE A 158 12.09 -4.89 -6.23
C PHE A 158 13.25 -5.91 -6.08
N PRO A 159 13.50 -6.50 -4.89
CA PRO A 159 12.72 -6.40 -3.66
C PRO A 159 13.17 -5.30 -2.69
N ALA A 160 14.15 -4.47 -3.06
CA ALA A 160 14.66 -3.41 -2.18
C ALA A 160 13.57 -2.42 -1.76
N LYS A 161 12.60 -2.17 -2.65
CA LYS A 161 11.39 -1.40 -2.35
C LYS A 161 10.13 -2.06 -2.89
N PRO A 162 8.98 -1.85 -2.23
CA PRO A 162 7.71 -2.36 -2.74
C PRO A 162 7.40 -1.72 -4.09
N GLN A 163 7.00 -2.56 -5.05
CA GLN A 163 6.53 -2.14 -6.37
C GLN A 163 5.15 -2.76 -6.65
N PRO A 164 4.10 -2.38 -5.88
CA PRO A 164 2.75 -2.86 -6.13
C PRO A 164 2.13 -2.22 -7.38
N TRP A 165 1.47 -3.04 -8.19
CA TRP A 165 0.50 -2.61 -9.20
C TRP A 165 -0.93 -2.76 -8.68
N GLY A 166 -1.89 -2.27 -9.45
CA GLY A 166 -3.30 -2.24 -9.08
C GLY A 166 -3.57 -1.36 -7.86
N LEU A 167 -2.71 -0.36 -7.61
CA LEU A 167 -2.78 0.47 -6.41
C LEU A 167 -4.04 1.36 -6.43
N GLU A 168 -4.85 1.26 -5.37
CA GLU A 168 -6.09 2.03 -5.21
C GLU A 168 -5.98 3.06 -4.10
N THR A 169 -5.40 2.69 -2.96
CA THR A 169 -5.32 3.58 -1.78
C THR A 169 -3.99 3.38 -1.06
N ILE A 170 -3.41 4.49 -0.62
CA ILE A 170 -2.26 4.48 0.30
C ILE A 170 -2.77 4.81 1.70
N TYR A 171 -2.49 3.95 2.67
CA TYR A 171 -2.79 4.19 4.08
C TYR A 171 -1.50 4.52 4.82
N VAL A 172 -1.55 5.52 5.70
CA VAL A 172 -0.50 5.78 6.69
C VAL A 172 -0.93 5.18 8.01
N LEU A 173 -0.12 4.28 8.54
CA LEU A 173 -0.41 3.48 9.72
C LEU A 173 0.52 3.91 10.87
N PRO A 174 0.10 3.69 12.13
CA PRO A 174 0.96 3.94 13.29
C PRO A 174 2.30 3.20 13.22
N ALA A 175 3.31 3.75 13.89
CA ALA A 175 4.59 3.10 14.07
C ALA A 175 4.42 1.70 14.70
N GLY A 176 5.28 0.76 14.31
CA GLY A 176 5.24 -0.61 14.84
C GLY A 176 4.06 -1.48 14.36
N THR A 177 3.20 -0.99 13.46
CA THR A 177 2.17 -1.81 12.83
C THR A 177 2.82 -2.99 12.10
N ALA A 178 2.34 -4.22 12.32
CA ALA A 178 2.91 -5.39 11.68
C ALA A 178 1.81 -6.40 11.33
N LEU A 179 1.85 -6.91 10.10
CA LEU A 179 1.01 -8.04 9.70
C LEU A 179 1.50 -9.28 10.43
N LYS A 180 0.66 -9.84 11.32
CA LYS A 180 0.96 -11.13 11.95
C LYS A 180 0.66 -12.24 10.94
N LYS A 181 1.64 -13.11 10.75
CA LYS A 181 1.53 -14.29 9.88
C LYS A 181 0.52 -15.28 10.44
#